data_AF-A0A968FX24-F1
#
_entry.id   AF-A0A968FX24-F1
#
_cell.length_a   1.000
_cell.length_b   1.000
_cell.length_c   1.000
_cell.angle_alpha   90.00
_cell.angle_beta   90.00
_cell.angle_gamma   90.00
#
_symmetry.space_group_name_H-M   'P 1'
#
loop_
_entity.id
_entity.type
_entity.pdbx_description
1 polymer ?
#
loop_
_entity_poly.entity_id
_entity_poly.type
_entity_poly.pdbx_seq_one_letter_code
_entity_poly.pdbx_strand_id
1 'polypeptide(L)'
;MSSAGTFDFDEKAKIHYQEGVRLSQNHQWKKAIEAFEKAVKLDPLHALAQANLGVAYSHLKLYKEALLAFDKALKLGYDHAGLRYNRGVSFAQVKLLEEAARELETALKMNPRMVKADYDLGVVYNLMGKNQKAREQVNKLYRRNYPLAKKLHEQIPPPYTVISVDDGGTLKGRVTLQGPIPKPRSFHLIHSPNIEFCSRISDGKGHRLLFDFSVSETRG
;
A
#
# COMPACT_ATOMS: atom_id res chain seq x y z
N MET A 1 -33.53 42.52 -0.46
CA MET A 1 -32.27 43.02 0.13
C MET A 1 -31.46 41.84 0.63
N SER A 2 -30.14 41.86 0.40
CA SER A 2 -29.11 40.89 0.86
C SER A 2 -28.69 39.70 -0.04
N SER A 3 -28.59 39.89 -1.36
CA SER A 3 -27.75 39.00 -2.20
C SER A 3 -26.27 39.41 -2.27
N ALA A 4 -25.95 40.64 -1.82
CA ALA A 4 -24.58 41.16 -1.84
C ALA A 4 -23.69 40.60 -0.71
N GLY A 5 -24.29 40.24 0.44
CA GLY A 5 -23.55 39.69 1.58
C GLY A 5 -23.13 38.23 1.40
N THR A 6 -23.97 37.41 0.79
CA THR A 6 -23.68 35.98 0.51
C THR A 6 -22.62 35.83 -0.57
N PHE A 7 -22.64 36.71 -1.59
CA PHE A 7 -21.68 36.70 -2.70
C PHE A 7 -20.22 36.92 -2.23
N ASP A 8 -20.01 37.82 -1.27
CA ASP A 8 -18.68 38.13 -0.74
C ASP A 8 -18.10 36.98 0.12
N PHE A 9 -18.94 36.24 0.85
CA PHE A 9 -18.48 35.09 1.64
C PHE A 9 -18.05 33.91 0.77
N ASP A 10 -18.80 33.61 -0.29
CA ASP A 10 -18.48 32.52 -1.22
C ASP A 10 -17.17 32.80 -1.99
N GLU A 11 -16.95 34.05 -2.39
CA GLU A 11 -15.72 34.45 -3.08
C GLU A 11 -14.50 34.41 -2.15
N LYS A 12 -14.65 34.88 -0.90
CA LYS A 12 -13.61 34.75 0.13
C LYS A 12 -13.30 33.29 0.47
N ALA A 13 -14.32 32.42 0.56
CA ALA A 13 -14.15 30.99 0.78
C ALA A 13 -13.30 30.36 -0.33
N LYS A 14 -13.60 30.72 -1.59
CA LYS A 14 -12.86 30.24 -2.77
C LYS A 14 -11.40 30.71 -2.77
N ILE A 15 -11.13 31.96 -2.40
CA ILE A 15 -9.75 32.49 -2.28
C ILE A 15 -8.96 31.69 -1.24
N HIS A 16 -9.53 31.47 -0.05
CA HIS A 16 -8.89 30.68 0.99
C HIS A 16 -8.67 29.21 0.57
N TYR A 17 -9.63 28.63 -0.15
CA TYR A 17 -9.48 27.29 -0.72
C TYR A 17 -8.32 27.22 -1.72
N GLN A 18 -8.25 28.16 -2.67
CA GLN A 18 -7.16 28.23 -3.65
C GLN A 18 -5.79 28.41 -2.98
N GLU A 19 -5.72 29.24 -1.94
CA GLU A 19 -4.51 29.40 -1.14
C GLU A 19 -4.12 28.09 -0.44
N GLY A 20 -5.08 27.37 0.16
CA GLY A 20 -4.84 26.07 0.77
C GLY A 20 -4.31 25.03 -0.23
N VAL A 21 -4.83 25.03 -1.47
CA VAL A 21 -4.33 24.17 -2.55
C VAL A 21 -2.88 24.52 -2.91
N ARG A 22 -2.56 25.80 -3.09
CA ARG A 22 -1.20 26.27 -3.41
C ARG A 22 -0.21 25.89 -2.30
N LEU A 23 -0.60 26.09 -1.04
CA LEU A 23 0.22 25.71 0.11
C LEU A 23 0.44 24.20 0.20
N SER A 24 -0.58 23.40 -0.13
CA SER A 24 -0.50 21.93 -0.19
C SER A 24 0.47 21.47 -1.27
N GLN A 25 0.44 22.08 -2.46
CA GLN A 25 1.41 21.79 -3.55
C GLN A 25 2.86 22.08 -3.12
N ASN A 26 3.05 23.10 -2.29
CA ASN A 26 4.34 23.44 -1.69
C ASN A 26 4.65 22.65 -0.41
N HIS A 27 3.86 21.63 -0.07
CA HIS A 27 4.01 20.79 1.12
C HIS A 27 3.97 21.57 2.45
N GLN A 28 3.41 22.78 2.47
CA GLN A 28 3.24 23.62 3.65
C GLN A 28 1.96 23.27 4.41
N TRP A 29 1.86 22.01 4.87
CA TRP A 29 0.62 21.41 5.38
C TRP A 29 -0.04 22.16 6.53
N LYS A 30 0.74 22.71 7.47
CA LYS A 30 0.18 23.50 8.60
C LYS A 30 -0.57 24.74 8.10
N LYS A 31 0.06 25.51 7.21
CA LYS A 31 -0.57 26.70 6.60
C LYS A 31 -1.74 26.32 5.70
N ALA A 32 -1.64 25.20 4.98
CA ALA A 32 -2.72 24.69 4.15
C ALA A 32 -3.97 24.37 4.99
N ILE A 33 -3.80 23.75 6.17
CA ILE A 33 -4.89 23.52 7.13
C ILE A 33 -5.54 24.84 7.52
N GLU A 34 -4.76 25.84 7.95
CA GLU A 34 -5.31 27.15 8.35
C GLU A 34 -6.13 27.80 7.21
N ALA A 35 -5.65 27.70 5.97
CA ALA A 35 -6.36 28.22 4.81
C ALA A 35 -7.65 27.43 4.51
N PHE A 36 -7.59 26.09 4.54
CA PHE A 36 -8.78 25.26 4.34
C PHE A 36 -9.80 25.41 5.46
N GLU A 37 -9.39 25.53 6.73
CA GLU A 37 -10.27 25.80 7.87
C GLU A 37 -11.02 27.12 7.70
N LYS A 38 -10.34 28.18 7.22
CA LYS A 38 -11.01 29.44 6.86
C LYS A 38 -12.00 29.24 5.73
N ALA A 39 -11.64 28.49 4.68
CA ALA A 39 -12.53 28.22 3.56
C ALA A 39 -13.81 27.49 4.02
N VAL A 40 -13.68 26.41 4.80
CA VAL A 40 -14.85 25.63 5.26
C VAL A 40 -15.64 26.32 6.38
N LYS A 41 -15.07 27.31 7.06
CA LYS A 41 -15.80 28.16 8.00
C LYS A 41 -16.71 29.16 7.27
N LEU A 42 -16.23 29.67 6.13
CA LEU A 42 -16.99 30.61 5.29
C LEU A 42 -18.03 29.88 4.43
N ASP A 43 -17.66 28.75 3.85
CA ASP A 43 -18.56 27.84 3.12
C ASP A 43 -18.49 26.41 3.70
N PRO A 44 -19.36 26.09 4.68
CA PRO A 44 -19.43 24.76 5.28
C PRO A 44 -19.85 23.64 4.31
N LEU A 45 -20.47 23.98 3.18
CA LEU A 45 -20.97 23.03 2.18
C LEU A 45 -19.93 22.71 1.09
N HIS A 46 -18.74 23.34 1.14
CA HIS A 46 -17.67 23.07 0.20
C HIS A 46 -17.03 21.69 0.41
N ALA A 47 -17.62 20.67 -0.23
CA ALA A 47 -17.21 19.27 -0.08
C ALA A 47 -15.73 19.01 -0.42
N LEU A 48 -15.22 19.60 -1.52
CA LEU A 48 -13.83 19.46 -1.93
C LEU A 48 -12.84 20.15 -0.98
N ALA A 49 -13.21 21.27 -0.34
CA ALA A 49 -12.39 21.91 0.68
C ALA A 49 -12.30 21.04 1.94
N GLN A 50 -13.40 20.41 2.38
CA GLN A 50 -13.40 19.42 3.46
C GLN A 50 -12.49 18.23 3.13
N ALA A 51 -12.55 17.73 1.89
CA ALA A 51 -11.70 16.63 1.45
C ALA A 51 -10.20 16.99 1.51
N ASN A 52 -9.83 18.16 0.98
CA ASN A 52 -8.43 18.61 0.98
C ASN A 52 -7.93 18.96 2.38
N LEU A 53 -8.80 19.47 3.26
CA LEU A 53 -8.52 19.62 4.68
C LEU A 53 -8.17 18.26 5.33
N GLY A 54 -8.95 17.22 5.03
CA GLY A 54 -8.66 15.86 5.50
C GLY A 54 -7.31 15.32 5.00
N VAL A 55 -6.96 15.59 3.73
CA VAL A 55 -5.65 15.23 3.18
C VAL A 55 -4.52 15.94 3.93
N ALA A 56 -4.67 17.25 4.18
CA ALA A 56 -3.66 18.03 4.89
C ALA A 56 -3.47 17.54 6.35
N TYR A 57 -4.55 17.23 7.06
CA TYR A 57 -4.47 16.60 8.38
C TYR A 57 -3.76 15.23 8.33
N SER A 58 -4.08 14.39 7.34
CA SER A 58 -3.43 13.09 7.18
C SER A 58 -1.92 13.22 6.95
N HIS A 59 -1.46 14.22 6.19
CA HIS A 59 -0.04 14.50 5.99
C HIS A 59 0.69 14.92 7.28
N LEU A 60 -0.02 15.56 8.20
CA LEU A 60 0.49 15.90 9.54
C LEU A 60 0.28 14.79 10.58
N LYS A 61 -0.17 13.60 10.17
CA LYS A 61 -0.49 12.45 11.04
C LYS A 61 -1.62 12.73 12.05
N LEU A 62 -2.43 13.75 11.79
CA LEU A 62 -3.65 14.09 12.53
C LEU A 62 -4.81 13.25 11.98
N TYR A 63 -4.70 11.93 12.16
CA TYR A 63 -5.55 10.98 11.45
C TYR A 63 -7.01 11.01 11.90
N LYS A 64 -7.29 11.34 13.17
CA LYS A 64 -8.67 11.41 13.67
C LYS A 64 -9.39 12.62 13.07
N GLU A 65 -8.72 13.75 13.01
CA GLU A 65 -9.16 15.00 12.39
C GLU A 65 -9.36 14.79 10.88
N ALA A 66 -8.42 14.09 10.23
CA ALA A 66 -8.54 13.72 8.82
C ALA A 66 -9.81 12.90 8.56
N LEU A 67 -10.08 11.87 9.38
CA LEU A 67 -11.28 11.04 9.25
C LEU A 67 -12.58 11.83 9.41
N LEU A 68 -12.64 12.80 10.33
CA LEU A 68 -13.80 13.68 10.50
C LEU A 68 -14.01 14.58 9.27
N ALA A 69 -12.93 15.13 8.70
CA ALA A 69 -13.01 15.96 7.50
C ALA A 69 -13.43 15.14 6.27
N PHE A 70 -12.90 13.91 6.11
CA PHE A 70 -13.33 13.00 5.05
C PHE A 70 -14.80 12.57 5.19
N ASP A 71 -15.27 12.31 6.42
CA ASP A 71 -16.68 11.97 6.66
C ASP A 71 -17.62 13.13 6.27
N LYS A 72 -17.25 14.37 6.60
CA LYS A 72 -17.98 15.56 6.16
C LYS A 72 -18.00 15.68 4.63
N ALA A 73 -16.85 15.53 3.98
CA ALA A 73 -16.75 15.58 2.52
C ALA A 73 -17.66 14.54 1.83
N LEU A 74 -17.70 13.30 2.36
CA LEU A 74 -18.58 12.24 1.88
C LEU A 74 -20.07 12.58 2.08
N LYS A 75 -20.44 13.12 3.24
CA LYS A 75 -21.82 13.57 3.52
C LYS A 75 -22.27 14.70 2.60
N LEU A 76 -21.34 15.53 2.14
CA LEU A 76 -21.58 16.58 1.15
C LEU A 76 -21.53 16.07 -0.31
N GLY A 77 -21.40 14.76 -0.51
CA GLY A 77 -21.47 14.13 -1.84
C GLY A 77 -20.12 14.01 -2.58
N TYR A 78 -18.99 14.39 -1.96
CA TYR A 78 -17.68 14.21 -2.57
C TYR A 78 -17.15 12.79 -2.31
N ASP A 79 -17.50 11.85 -3.19
CA ASP A 79 -17.04 10.47 -3.15
C ASP A 79 -16.17 10.14 -4.36
N HIS A 80 -14.86 10.02 -4.13
CA HIS A 80 -13.87 9.68 -5.15
C HIS A 80 -12.83 8.70 -4.64
N ALA A 81 -12.24 7.92 -5.56
CA ALA A 81 -11.25 6.91 -5.25
C ALA A 81 -10.07 7.43 -4.39
N GLY A 82 -9.59 8.64 -4.68
CA GLY A 82 -8.51 9.29 -3.90
C GLY A 82 -8.91 9.61 -2.46
N LEU A 83 -10.15 10.07 -2.23
CA LEU A 83 -10.66 10.30 -0.88
C LEU A 83 -10.80 8.98 -0.12
N ARG A 84 -11.41 7.97 -0.74
CA ARG A 84 -11.55 6.62 -0.17
C ARG A 84 -10.18 6.04 0.21
N TYR A 85 -9.18 6.19 -0.64
CA TYR A 85 -7.81 5.77 -0.37
C TYR A 85 -7.22 6.49 0.85
N ASN A 86 -7.26 7.83 0.90
CA ASN A 86 -6.69 8.60 2.01
C ASN A 86 -7.42 8.33 3.34
N ARG A 87 -8.74 8.14 3.28
CA ARG A 87 -9.55 7.73 4.43
C ARG A 87 -9.17 6.34 4.93
N GLY A 88 -8.98 5.38 4.02
CA GLY A 88 -8.51 4.02 4.34
C GLY A 88 -7.12 4.01 4.97
N VAL A 89 -6.18 4.78 4.44
CA VAL A 89 -4.84 4.96 5.04
C VAL A 89 -4.96 5.56 6.44
N SER A 90 -5.81 6.58 6.63
CA SER A 90 -6.02 7.19 7.95
C SER A 90 -6.60 6.21 8.97
N PHE A 91 -7.57 5.37 8.56
CA PHE A 91 -8.10 4.29 9.41
C PHE A 91 -7.02 3.29 9.83
N ALA A 92 -6.16 2.88 8.89
CA ALA A 92 -5.07 1.93 9.18
C ALA A 92 -4.11 2.50 10.24
N GLN A 93 -3.83 3.80 10.19
CA GLN A 93 -2.94 4.47 11.14
C GLN A 93 -3.54 4.55 12.55
N VAL A 94 -4.86 4.65 12.68
CA VAL A 94 -5.57 4.56 13.96
C VAL A 94 -5.96 3.13 14.36
N LYS A 95 -5.39 2.11 13.68
CA LYS A 95 -5.57 0.67 13.96
C LYS A 95 -6.98 0.13 13.76
N LEU A 96 -7.82 0.86 13.02
CA LEU A 96 -9.15 0.39 12.58
C LEU A 96 -9.00 -0.32 11.23
N LEU A 97 -8.53 -1.57 11.28
CA LEU A 97 -8.05 -2.30 10.09
C LEU A 97 -9.19 -2.75 9.18
N GLU A 98 -10.34 -3.12 9.73
CA GLU A 98 -11.54 -3.50 9.00
C GLU A 98 -12.09 -2.33 8.18
N GLU A 99 -12.18 -1.15 8.78
CA GLU A 99 -12.56 0.10 8.12
C GLU A 99 -11.55 0.46 7.03
N ALA A 100 -10.26 0.36 7.33
CA ALA A 100 -9.20 0.63 6.36
C ALA A 100 -9.32 -0.27 5.13
N ALA A 101 -9.49 -1.57 5.32
CA ALA A 101 -9.65 -2.53 4.23
C ALA A 101 -10.87 -2.19 3.36
N ARG A 102 -12.02 -1.90 3.98
CA ARG A 102 -13.26 -1.53 3.25
C ARG A 102 -13.09 -0.27 2.40
N GLU A 103 -12.45 0.77 2.93
CA GLU A 103 -12.21 2.00 2.19
C GLU A 103 -11.22 1.81 1.04
N LEU A 104 -10.14 1.04 1.26
CA LEU A 104 -9.16 0.72 0.22
C LEU A 104 -9.73 -0.19 -0.89
N GLU A 105 -10.56 -1.17 -0.53
CA GLU A 105 -11.31 -1.99 -1.47
C GLU A 105 -12.27 -1.12 -2.31
N THR A 106 -12.97 -0.18 -1.67
CA THR A 106 -13.85 0.76 -2.36
C THR A 106 -13.07 1.66 -3.31
N ALA A 107 -11.92 2.19 -2.89
CA ALA A 107 -11.03 2.97 -3.74
C ALA A 107 -10.58 2.18 -4.98
N LEU A 108 -10.20 0.91 -4.81
CA LEU A 108 -9.81 0.02 -5.90
C LEU A 108 -10.98 -0.36 -6.81
N LYS A 109 -12.19 -0.47 -6.28
CA LYS A 109 -13.40 -0.69 -7.09
C LYS A 109 -13.67 0.52 -8.00
N MET A 110 -13.48 1.73 -7.49
CA MET A 110 -13.64 2.97 -8.25
C MET A 110 -12.49 3.20 -9.24
N ASN A 111 -11.25 2.89 -8.85
CA ASN A 111 -10.07 2.98 -9.69
C ASN A 111 -9.17 1.74 -9.52
N PRO A 112 -9.35 0.72 -10.38
CA PRO A 112 -8.58 -0.53 -10.29
C PRO A 112 -7.08 -0.41 -10.60
N ARG A 113 -6.59 0.77 -11.00
CA ARG A 113 -5.19 1.02 -11.37
C ARG A 113 -4.37 1.64 -10.23
N MET A 114 -4.96 1.86 -9.05
CA MET A 114 -4.25 2.44 -7.90
C MET A 114 -3.25 1.46 -7.27
N VAL A 115 -2.04 1.41 -7.81
CA VAL A 115 -0.94 0.53 -7.33
C VAL A 115 -0.66 0.73 -5.83
N LYS A 116 -0.70 1.97 -5.33
CA LYS A 116 -0.52 2.26 -3.90
C LYS A 116 -1.63 1.63 -3.04
N ALA A 117 -2.88 1.69 -3.50
CA ALA A 117 -4.00 1.08 -2.80
C ALA A 117 -3.92 -0.46 -2.78
N ASP A 118 -3.47 -1.11 -3.87
CA ASP A 118 -3.19 -2.56 -3.86
C ASP A 118 -2.14 -2.92 -2.79
N TYR A 119 -1.04 -2.14 -2.72
CA TYR A 119 0.02 -2.34 -1.72
C TYR A 119 -0.48 -2.13 -0.29
N ASP A 120 -1.11 -0.99 0.00
CA ASP A 120 -1.57 -0.66 1.35
C ASP A 120 -2.68 -1.61 1.81
N LEU A 121 -3.58 -2.04 0.91
CA LEU A 121 -4.58 -3.07 1.22
C LEU A 121 -3.91 -4.41 1.58
N GLY A 122 -2.86 -4.78 0.84
CA GLY A 122 -2.05 -5.96 1.14
C GLY A 122 -1.40 -5.88 2.53
N VAL A 123 -0.83 -4.72 2.89
CA VAL A 123 -0.28 -4.46 4.22
C VAL A 123 -1.37 -4.59 5.29
N VAL A 124 -2.53 -3.96 5.08
CA VAL A 124 -3.67 -4.04 6.02
C VAL A 124 -4.12 -5.49 6.21
N TYR A 125 -4.29 -6.26 5.14
CA TYR A 125 -4.64 -7.68 5.28
C TYR A 125 -3.59 -8.50 6.02
N ASN A 126 -2.30 -8.22 5.82
CA ASN A 126 -1.23 -8.87 6.57
C ASN A 126 -1.33 -8.56 8.07
N LEU A 127 -1.57 -7.30 8.43
CA LEU A 127 -1.78 -6.88 9.83
C LEU A 127 -3.02 -7.53 10.46
N MET A 128 -4.04 -7.84 9.66
CA MET A 128 -5.22 -8.59 10.11
C MET A 128 -5.00 -10.12 10.19
N GLY A 129 -3.81 -10.62 9.87
CA GLY A 129 -3.52 -12.06 9.75
C GLY A 129 -4.16 -12.74 8.53
N LYS A 130 -4.75 -11.96 7.61
CA LYS A 130 -5.38 -12.45 6.37
C LYS A 130 -4.32 -12.65 5.27
N ASN A 131 -3.33 -13.49 5.57
CA ASN A 131 -2.13 -13.70 4.74
C ASN A 131 -2.47 -14.12 3.30
N GLN A 132 -3.54 -14.89 3.10
CA GLN A 132 -3.96 -15.29 1.76
C GLN A 132 -4.41 -14.09 0.91
N LYS A 133 -5.24 -13.20 1.48
CA LYS A 133 -5.67 -11.97 0.79
C LYS A 133 -4.50 -11.02 0.54
N ALA A 134 -3.55 -10.93 1.48
CA ALA A 134 -2.34 -10.15 1.29
C ALA A 134 -1.51 -10.66 0.09
N ARG A 135 -1.36 -11.99 -0.05
CA ARG A 135 -0.68 -12.62 -1.21
C ARG A 135 -1.41 -12.39 -2.53
N GLU A 136 -2.73 -12.33 -2.54
CA GLU A 136 -3.48 -11.95 -3.73
C GLU A 136 -3.10 -10.56 -4.22
N GLN A 137 -2.93 -9.59 -3.30
CA GLN A 137 -2.46 -8.25 -3.67
C GLN A 137 -1.01 -8.27 -4.18
N VAL A 138 -0.13 -9.05 -3.55
CA VAL A 138 1.24 -9.27 -4.07
C VAL A 138 1.21 -9.78 -5.52
N ASN A 139 0.33 -10.74 -5.84
CA ASN A 139 0.20 -11.29 -7.18
C ASN A 139 -0.26 -10.25 -8.21
N LYS A 140 -1.18 -9.36 -7.83
CA LYS A 140 -1.58 -8.23 -8.68
C LYS A 140 -0.42 -7.26 -8.88
N LEU A 141 0.32 -6.95 -7.82
CA LEU A 141 1.46 -6.04 -7.86
C LEU A 141 2.59 -6.58 -8.73
N TYR A 142 2.87 -7.89 -8.77
CA TYR A 142 3.93 -8.41 -9.64
C TYR A 142 3.78 -8.05 -11.11
N ARG A 143 2.54 -7.89 -11.59
CA ARG A 143 2.25 -7.48 -12.97
C ARG A 143 2.38 -5.98 -13.20
N ARG A 144 2.35 -5.17 -12.14
CA ARG A 144 2.17 -3.70 -12.21
C ARG A 144 3.37 -2.92 -11.64
N ASN A 145 3.95 -3.42 -10.56
CA ASN A 145 5.04 -2.80 -9.81
C ASN A 145 5.81 -3.88 -9.01
N TYR A 146 6.88 -4.40 -9.62
CA TYR A 146 7.72 -5.43 -9.02
C TYR A 146 8.36 -5.01 -7.67
N PRO A 147 8.93 -3.80 -7.51
CA PRO A 147 9.51 -3.38 -6.23
C PRO A 147 8.52 -3.44 -5.06
N LEU A 148 7.29 -2.94 -5.24
CA LEU A 148 6.27 -2.98 -4.20
C LEU A 148 5.76 -4.41 -3.94
N ALA A 149 5.63 -5.23 -4.98
CA ALA A 149 5.27 -6.64 -4.84
C ALA A 149 6.28 -7.39 -3.96
N LYS A 150 7.58 -7.22 -4.25
CA LYS A 150 8.66 -7.81 -3.46
C LYS A 150 8.63 -7.32 -2.01
N LYS A 151 8.53 -6.01 -1.80
CA LYS A 151 8.47 -5.40 -0.46
C LYS A 151 7.32 -5.95 0.39
N LEU A 152 6.13 -6.12 -0.20
CA LEU A 152 4.97 -6.67 0.50
C LEU A 152 5.13 -8.18 0.75
N HIS A 153 5.64 -8.92 -0.25
CA HIS A 153 5.87 -10.36 -0.12
C HIS A 153 6.77 -10.70 1.07
N GLU A 154 7.87 -9.96 1.24
CA GLU A 154 8.84 -10.17 2.33
C GLU A 154 8.24 -9.94 3.73
N GLN A 155 7.15 -9.18 3.85
CA GLN A 155 6.45 -8.96 5.12
C GLN A 155 5.45 -10.06 5.47
N ILE A 156 5.08 -10.91 4.50
CA ILE A 156 4.11 -11.98 4.69
C ILE A 156 4.90 -13.26 4.99
N PRO A 157 4.66 -13.93 6.12
CA PRO A 157 5.31 -15.21 6.41
C PRO A 157 5.12 -16.18 5.23
N PRO A 158 6.09 -17.03 4.85
CA PRO A 158 5.89 -18.00 3.78
C PRO A 158 4.76 -18.98 4.13
N PRO A 159 4.06 -19.54 3.13
CA PRO A 159 2.98 -20.49 3.39
C PRO A 159 3.52 -21.88 3.76
N TYR A 160 4.84 -22.06 3.73
CA TYR A 160 5.55 -23.26 4.10
C TYR A 160 6.52 -22.96 5.24
N THR A 161 6.77 -23.97 6.07
CA THR A 161 7.81 -23.93 7.10
C THR A 161 8.99 -24.77 6.64
N VAL A 162 10.20 -24.23 6.80
CA VAL A 162 11.46 -25.00 6.63
C VAL A 162 11.70 -25.77 7.92
N ILE A 163 11.67 -27.10 7.86
CA ILE A 163 11.80 -27.98 9.04
C ILE A 163 13.27 -28.27 9.33
N SER A 164 14.05 -28.60 8.30
CA SER A 164 15.49 -28.82 8.42
C SER A 164 16.18 -28.37 7.15
N VAL A 165 17.39 -27.84 7.33
CA VAL A 165 18.38 -27.66 6.28
C VAL A 165 19.55 -28.52 6.71
N ASP A 166 19.65 -29.72 6.14
CA ASP A 166 20.79 -30.59 6.37
C ASP A 166 21.88 -30.10 5.41
N ASP A 167 22.86 -29.35 5.90
CA ASP A 167 24.00 -28.87 5.13
C ASP A 167 25.16 -29.89 5.08
N GLY A 168 25.02 -31.00 5.82
CA GLY A 168 25.79 -32.25 5.67
C GLY A 168 27.31 -32.14 5.66
N GLY A 169 27.89 -30.98 5.98
CA GLY A 169 29.29 -30.64 5.74
C GLY A 169 29.77 -30.84 4.29
N THR A 170 28.86 -31.09 3.35
CA THR A 170 29.15 -31.42 1.95
C THR A 170 28.09 -30.79 1.06
N LEU A 171 28.46 -30.58 -0.21
CA LEU A 171 27.71 -29.80 -1.18
C LEU A 171 26.34 -30.40 -1.57
N LYS A 172 25.85 -31.43 -0.87
CA LYS A 172 24.55 -32.10 -1.07
C LYS A 172 23.71 -31.94 0.20
N GLY A 173 22.79 -30.98 0.20
CA GLY A 173 21.88 -30.76 1.31
C GLY A 173 20.44 -31.20 1.00
N ARG A 174 19.66 -31.54 2.04
CA ARG A 174 18.23 -31.83 1.93
C ARG A 174 17.44 -30.79 2.71
N VAL A 175 16.48 -30.14 2.06
CA VAL A 175 15.52 -29.28 2.73
C VAL A 175 14.14 -29.92 2.78
N THR A 176 13.63 -30.04 4.00
CA THR A 176 12.28 -30.53 4.25
C THR A 176 11.34 -29.36 4.46
N LEU A 177 10.28 -29.28 3.65
CA LEU A 177 9.24 -28.26 3.73
C LEU A 177 7.91 -28.89 4.15
N GLN A 178 7.12 -28.15 4.93
CA GLN A 178 5.74 -28.52 5.25
C GLN A 178 4.80 -27.42 4.80
N GLY A 179 3.72 -27.78 4.08
CA GLY A 179 2.71 -26.87 3.55
C GLY A 179 2.63 -26.89 2.01
N PRO A 180 1.93 -25.92 1.38
CA PRO A 180 1.90 -25.76 -0.07
C PRO A 180 3.28 -25.33 -0.60
N ILE A 181 4.06 -26.32 -1.03
CA ILE A 181 5.42 -26.15 -1.56
C ILE A 181 5.36 -25.56 -2.98
N PRO A 182 6.09 -24.48 -3.29
CA PRO A 182 6.19 -23.95 -4.64
C PRO A 182 6.85 -24.98 -5.58
N LYS A 183 6.41 -25.02 -6.85
CA LYS A 183 6.97 -25.96 -7.84
C LYS A 183 8.48 -25.75 -8.00
N PRO A 184 9.30 -26.82 -7.91
CA PRO A 184 10.72 -26.74 -8.22
C PRO A 184 10.94 -26.30 -9.66
N ARG A 185 12.00 -25.51 -9.90
CA ARG A 185 12.50 -25.19 -11.23
C ARG A 185 14.00 -25.38 -11.26
N SER A 186 14.45 -26.52 -11.78
CA SER A 186 15.86 -26.73 -12.05
C SER A 186 16.37 -25.72 -13.10
N PHE A 187 17.51 -25.10 -12.83
CA PHE A 187 18.22 -24.28 -13.80
C PHE A 187 19.67 -24.78 -13.87
N HIS A 188 20.22 -24.90 -15.07
CA HIS A 188 21.65 -25.13 -15.23
C HIS A 188 22.41 -23.84 -14.86
N LEU A 189 23.36 -23.91 -13.93
CA LEU A 189 24.27 -22.79 -13.66
C LEU A 189 25.35 -22.78 -14.74
N ILE A 190 25.25 -21.86 -15.69
CA ILE A 190 26.18 -21.75 -16.84
C ILE A 190 27.54 -21.11 -16.41
N HIS A 191 27.69 -20.66 -15.16
CA HIS A 191 28.79 -19.76 -14.76
C HIS A 191 29.40 -19.99 -13.36
N SER A 192 29.53 -21.24 -12.93
CA SER A 192 30.43 -21.59 -11.83
C SER A 192 31.31 -22.75 -12.26
N PRO A 193 32.66 -22.61 -12.26
CA PRO A 193 33.56 -23.66 -12.76
C PRO A 193 33.40 -24.99 -12.03
N ASN A 194 32.90 -24.96 -10.79
CA ASN A 194 32.83 -26.12 -9.91
C ASN A 194 31.40 -26.60 -9.64
N ILE A 195 30.34 -25.95 -10.15
CA ILE A 195 28.94 -26.35 -9.89
C ILE A 195 28.31 -26.89 -11.18
N GLU A 196 28.04 -28.20 -11.24
CA GLU A 196 27.45 -28.87 -12.41
C GLU A 196 25.93 -28.71 -12.49
N PHE A 197 25.23 -28.79 -11.34
CA PHE A 197 23.77 -28.68 -11.29
C PHE A 197 23.32 -27.85 -10.09
N CYS A 198 22.22 -27.12 -10.21
CA CYS A 198 21.53 -26.53 -9.06
C CYS A 198 20.01 -26.67 -9.22
N SER A 199 19.39 -27.45 -8.34
CA SER A 199 17.92 -27.51 -8.26
C SER A 199 17.45 -26.33 -7.42
N ARG A 200 17.13 -25.23 -8.10
CA ARG A 200 16.50 -24.06 -7.49
C ARG A 200 15.00 -24.35 -7.30
N ILE A 201 14.45 -24.03 -6.14
CA ILE A 201 12.99 -23.87 -6.04
C ILE A 201 12.70 -22.37 -6.13
N SER A 202 11.88 -22.03 -7.10
CA SER A 202 11.49 -20.64 -7.38
C SER A 202 10.01 -20.65 -7.64
N ASP A 203 9.29 -19.75 -6.98
CA ASP A 203 7.88 -19.51 -7.27
C ASP A 203 7.68 -18.87 -8.66
N GLY A 204 8.77 -18.52 -9.37
CA GLY A 204 8.75 -17.88 -10.68
C GLY A 204 8.76 -16.37 -10.66
N LYS A 205 8.82 -15.75 -9.49
CA LYS A 205 8.65 -14.30 -9.33
C LYS A 205 9.91 -13.63 -8.77
N GLY A 206 11.05 -14.30 -8.96
CA GLY A 206 12.36 -13.82 -8.52
C GLY A 206 12.76 -14.32 -7.14
N HIS A 207 11.86 -14.95 -6.38
CA HIS A 207 12.19 -15.52 -5.08
C HIS A 207 13.10 -16.73 -5.23
N ARG A 208 14.09 -16.81 -4.35
CA ARG A 208 15.13 -17.84 -4.39
C ARG A 208 15.00 -18.65 -3.11
N LEU A 209 14.58 -19.90 -3.27
CA LEU A 209 14.78 -20.91 -2.26
C LEU A 209 15.81 -21.88 -2.86
N LEU A 210 17.05 -21.75 -2.38
CA LEU A 210 18.18 -22.58 -2.83
C LEU A 210 18.18 -23.85 -2.00
N PHE A 211 18.08 -25.02 -2.65
CA PHE A 211 17.94 -26.28 -1.92
C PHE A 211 18.85 -27.41 -2.39
N ASP A 212 19.50 -27.29 -3.56
CA ASP A 212 20.30 -28.39 -4.09
C ASP A 212 21.32 -27.84 -5.09
N PHE A 213 22.57 -28.23 -4.95
CA PHE A 213 23.59 -28.06 -5.98
C PHE A 213 24.48 -29.31 -6.03
N SER A 214 24.95 -29.66 -7.21
CA SER A 214 25.93 -30.72 -7.42
C SER A 214 27.22 -30.04 -7.86
N VAL A 215 28.31 -30.27 -7.14
CA VAL A 215 29.64 -29.79 -7.50
C VAL A 215 30.35 -30.86 -8.31
N SER A 216 31.06 -30.45 -9.35
CA SER A 216 31.89 -31.36 -10.13
C SER A 216 33.02 -31.89 -9.27
N GLU A 217 33.12 -33.21 -9.10
CA GLU A 217 34.31 -33.82 -8.47
C GLU A 217 35.57 -33.69 -9.35
N THR A 218 35.40 -33.27 -10.62
CA THR A 218 36.48 -33.25 -11.62
C THR A 218 36.99 -31.84 -11.97
N ARG A 219 36.28 -30.78 -11.55
CA ARG A 219 36.66 -29.38 -11.83
C ARG A 219 36.80 -28.66 -10.49
N GLY A 220 38.04 -28.60 -10.00
CA GLY A 220 38.45 -27.93 -8.77
C GLY A 220 38.66 -26.44 -8.95
#